data_AF-A0A401RQG4-F1
#
_entry.id   AF-A0A401RQG4-F1
#
_cell.length_a   1.000
_cell.length_b   1.000
_cell.length_c   1.000
_cell.angle_alpha   90.00
_cell.angle_beta   90.00
_cell.angle_gamma   90.00
#
_symmetry.space_group_name_H-M   'P 1'
#
loop_
_entity.id
_entity.type
_entity.pdbx_description
1 polymer ?
#
loop_
_entity_poly.entity_id
_entity_poly.type
_entity_poly.pdbx_seq_one_letter_code
_entity_poly.pdbx_strand_id
1 'polypeptide(L)'
;MEATLILVPLFLSVIHVSSSMAEISCMNEAGQPVDWFLIYKLPKYILHQSVGLGLNYMYLDPSTGDWQRSQYLINMTESATGRTLQQLYSTYHSKVNDRAYFIYNDAAPFMPYDIQHGHTKGVLLFDKSQGFWLSHSVPHFPPFANKRYSWPSTGKMFGQILFCFTYKYRQVMEIGRQFLYLNPRIYNWSLPDTFLPELSDLQIAAKGGSVSQSPWIRHTVLTSSAGLQLHSFAKFKRFGDDIYAAWVAQDLKTDLLAQTWNGTKSQLPSNCSLPKHVYNVARVKLPGPASFYSDYDHSKWCVSLRYHEQWVCIGDLNRSVGQMWRSGGLLCTQHRNIYQTLRWSVSWYINCTISQ
;
A
#
# COMPACT_ATOMS: atom_id res chain seq x y z
N MET A 1 -15.83 -28.57 -76.30
CA MET A 1 -16.01 -28.84 -74.85
C MET A 1 -15.34 -27.70 -74.13
N GLU A 2 -16.14 -26.75 -73.64
CA GLU A 2 -15.66 -25.53 -72.98
C GLU A 2 -15.17 -25.85 -71.56
N ALA A 3 -14.04 -25.28 -71.17
CA ALA A 3 -13.47 -25.40 -69.84
C ALA A 3 -13.89 -24.20 -68.99
N THR A 4 -14.73 -24.44 -67.99
CA THR A 4 -15.18 -23.41 -67.04
C THR A 4 -14.14 -23.22 -65.94
N LEU A 5 -13.52 -22.03 -65.89
CA LEU A 5 -12.58 -21.63 -64.84
C LEU A 5 -13.35 -21.11 -63.62
N ILE A 6 -13.26 -21.80 -62.48
CA ILE A 6 -13.88 -21.37 -61.22
C ILE A 6 -12.85 -20.56 -60.42
N LEU A 7 -13.07 -19.25 -60.30
CA LEU A 7 -12.32 -18.39 -59.36
C LEU A 7 -13.00 -18.43 -57.98
N VAL A 8 -12.25 -18.87 -56.96
CA VAL A 8 -12.66 -18.79 -55.55
C VAL A 8 -12.03 -17.53 -54.94
N PRO A 9 -12.82 -16.57 -54.41
CA PRO A 9 -12.27 -15.37 -53.81
C PRO A 9 -11.71 -15.68 -52.42
N LEU A 10 -10.41 -15.46 -52.24
CA LEU A 10 -9.73 -15.56 -50.96
C LEU A 10 -10.01 -14.29 -50.15
N PHE A 11 -10.96 -14.34 -49.21
CA PHE A 11 -11.20 -13.25 -48.26
C PHE A 11 -10.07 -13.21 -47.22
N LEU A 12 -9.10 -12.30 -47.42
CA LEU A 12 -8.15 -11.94 -46.36
C LEU A 12 -8.88 -11.12 -45.29
N SER A 13 -9.24 -11.78 -44.19
CA SER A 13 -9.69 -11.10 -42.97
C SER A 13 -8.51 -10.36 -42.34
N VAL A 14 -8.46 -9.04 -42.54
CA VAL A 14 -7.53 -8.16 -41.81
C VAL A 14 -8.00 -8.09 -40.36
N ILE A 15 -7.33 -8.84 -39.48
CA ILE A 15 -7.54 -8.71 -38.04
C ILE A 15 -6.89 -7.39 -37.61
N HIS A 16 -7.70 -6.34 -37.51
CA HIS A 16 -7.29 -5.13 -36.80
C HIS A 16 -7.15 -5.46 -35.31
N VAL A 17 -5.92 -5.79 -34.90
CA VAL A 17 -5.53 -5.76 -33.50
C VAL A 17 -5.49 -4.29 -33.10
N SER A 18 -6.63 -3.73 -32.70
CA SER A 18 -6.66 -2.47 -31.96
C SER A 18 -5.78 -2.67 -30.73
N SER A 19 -4.58 -2.10 -30.73
CA SER A 19 -3.74 -2.05 -29.54
C SER A 19 -4.42 -1.11 -28.54
N SER A 20 -5.43 -1.61 -27.82
CA SER A 20 -5.90 -0.93 -26.62
C SER A 20 -4.69 -0.84 -25.71
N MET A 21 -4.17 0.36 -25.48
CA MET A 21 -3.18 0.56 -24.43
C MET A 21 -3.76 -0.04 -23.15
N ALA A 22 -3.07 -1.01 -22.57
CA ALA A 22 -3.54 -1.65 -21.34
C ALA A 22 -3.73 -0.57 -20.27
N GLU A 23 -4.92 -0.55 -19.66
CA GLU A 23 -5.26 0.43 -18.63
C GLU A 23 -4.37 0.26 -17.40
N ILE A 24 -3.97 1.38 -16.79
CA ILE A 24 -3.09 1.35 -15.62
C ILE A 24 -3.84 0.76 -14.41
N SER A 25 -3.30 -0.27 -13.79
CA SER A 25 -3.97 -0.98 -12.69
C SER A 25 -3.01 -1.76 -11.80
N CYS A 26 -3.49 -2.18 -10.63
CA CYS A 26 -2.84 -3.24 -9.86
C CYS A 26 -2.87 -4.55 -10.64
N MET A 27 -1.73 -5.25 -10.70
CA MET A 27 -1.61 -6.52 -11.43
C MET A 27 -1.44 -7.67 -10.43
N ASN A 28 -2.19 -8.75 -10.61
CA ASN A 28 -2.05 -9.95 -9.79
C ASN A 28 -0.88 -10.84 -10.22
N GLU A 29 -0.70 -11.95 -9.51
CA GLU A 29 0.36 -12.94 -9.75
C GLU A 29 0.30 -13.55 -11.16
N ALA A 30 -0.90 -13.65 -11.75
CA ALA A 30 -1.13 -14.14 -13.10
C ALA A 30 -0.92 -13.06 -14.20
N GLY A 31 -0.61 -11.81 -13.81
CA GLY A 31 -0.47 -10.69 -14.73
C GLY A 31 -1.79 -10.17 -15.27
N GLN A 32 -2.88 -10.36 -14.54
CA GLN A 32 -4.20 -9.82 -14.85
C GLN A 32 -4.48 -8.57 -13.99
N PRO A 33 -5.23 -7.58 -14.53
CA PRO A 33 -5.65 -6.42 -13.76
C PRO A 33 -6.61 -6.83 -12.64
N VAL A 34 -6.42 -6.26 -11.44
CA VAL A 34 -7.28 -6.46 -10.28
C VAL A 34 -7.62 -5.14 -9.61
N ASP A 35 -8.76 -5.10 -8.92
CA ASP A 35 -9.18 -3.91 -8.16
C ASP A 35 -8.23 -3.60 -7.01
N TRP A 36 -7.75 -4.64 -6.33
CA TRP A 36 -6.77 -4.51 -5.26
C TRP A 36 -5.97 -5.79 -5.07
N PHE A 37 -4.82 -5.67 -4.41
CA PHE A 37 -4.14 -6.82 -3.81
C PHE A 37 -3.43 -6.41 -2.51
N LEU A 38 -3.15 -7.42 -1.69
CA LEU A 38 -2.38 -7.33 -0.47
C LEU A 38 -1.23 -8.34 -0.51
N ILE A 39 -0.05 -7.91 -0.08
CA ILE A 39 1.14 -8.74 0.06
C ILE A 39 1.67 -8.63 1.48
N TYR A 40 1.95 -9.78 2.09
CA TYR A 40 2.70 -9.89 3.33
C TYR A 40 4.03 -10.58 3.06
N LYS A 41 5.11 -9.81 2.91
CA LYS A 41 6.46 -10.37 2.79
C LYS A 41 6.90 -10.91 4.14
N LEU A 42 7.35 -12.16 4.17
CA LEU A 42 7.77 -12.85 5.37
C LEU A 42 9.15 -12.35 5.84
N PRO A 43 9.38 -12.21 7.17
CA PRO A 43 10.70 -11.90 7.70
C PRO A 43 11.73 -12.99 7.38
N LYS A 44 13.00 -12.63 7.51
CA LYS A 44 14.11 -13.59 7.38
C LYS A 44 14.11 -14.60 8.54
N TYR A 45 13.70 -14.15 9.72
CA TYR A 45 13.64 -14.96 10.94
C TYR A 45 12.17 -15.27 11.28
N ILE A 46 11.86 -16.56 11.36
CA ILE A 46 10.54 -17.09 11.70
C ILE A 46 10.75 -18.06 12.86
N LEU A 47 9.82 -18.05 13.82
CA LEU A 47 9.88 -18.90 15.00
C LEU A 47 9.93 -20.38 14.64
N HIS A 48 10.79 -21.12 15.34
CA HIS A 48 10.94 -22.57 15.20
C HIS A 48 11.25 -23.04 13.77
N GLN A 49 11.89 -22.19 12.96
CA GLN A 49 12.31 -22.51 11.60
C GLN A 49 13.74 -22.08 11.34
N SER A 50 14.35 -22.69 10.32
CA SER A 50 15.60 -22.23 9.75
C SER A 50 15.45 -20.83 9.15
N VAL A 51 16.54 -20.05 9.18
CA VAL A 51 16.62 -18.73 8.57
C VAL A 51 16.24 -18.80 7.08
N GLY A 52 15.20 -18.06 6.70
CA GLY A 52 14.69 -18.04 5.33
C GLY A 52 15.42 -17.06 4.41
N LEU A 53 14.97 -16.97 3.15
CA LEU A 53 15.50 -16.00 2.18
C LEU A 53 15.08 -14.55 2.48
N GLY A 54 14.01 -14.35 3.26
CA GLY A 54 13.41 -13.02 3.47
C GLY A 54 12.73 -12.45 2.20
N LEU A 55 12.42 -13.30 1.22
CA LEU A 55 11.83 -12.94 -0.07
C LEU A 55 10.50 -13.63 -0.37
N ASN A 56 10.14 -14.66 0.41
CA ASN A 56 8.82 -15.30 0.33
C ASN A 56 7.74 -14.33 0.81
N TYR A 57 6.54 -14.43 0.25
CA TYR A 57 5.40 -13.63 0.69
C TYR A 57 4.07 -14.38 0.58
N MET A 58 3.10 -13.93 1.37
CA MET A 58 1.69 -14.28 1.23
C MET A 58 1.01 -13.24 0.35
N TYR A 59 0.04 -13.68 -0.44
CA TYR A 59 -0.70 -12.89 -1.41
C TYR A 59 -2.21 -13.04 -1.19
N LEU A 60 -2.95 -11.95 -1.36
CA LEU A 60 -4.40 -11.91 -1.30
C LEU A 60 -4.92 -10.90 -2.33
N ASP A 61 -5.92 -11.28 -3.11
CA ASP A 61 -6.66 -10.41 -4.02
C ASP A 61 -8.16 -10.77 -4.00
N PRO A 62 -9.03 -10.11 -4.79
CA PRO A 62 -10.45 -10.47 -4.86
C PRO A 62 -10.75 -11.93 -5.23
N SER A 63 -9.81 -12.64 -5.89
CA SER A 63 -9.99 -13.99 -6.40
C SER A 63 -9.56 -15.10 -5.43
N THR A 64 -8.67 -14.82 -4.46
CA THR A 64 -8.10 -15.88 -3.61
C THR A 64 -8.87 -16.18 -2.32
N GLY A 65 -9.65 -15.22 -1.81
CA GLY A 65 -10.48 -15.37 -0.60
C GLY A 65 -9.73 -15.36 0.75
N ASP A 66 -8.51 -15.90 0.81
CA ASP A 66 -7.60 -15.86 1.98
C ASP A 66 -6.12 -15.78 1.51
N TRP A 67 -5.18 -15.68 2.46
CA TRP A 67 -3.75 -15.73 2.23
C TRP A 67 -3.35 -16.97 1.43
N GLN A 68 -2.75 -16.74 0.26
CA GLN A 68 -2.07 -17.76 -0.52
C GLN A 68 -0.57 -17.54 -0.47
N ARG A 69 0.20 -18.61 -0.31
CA ARG A 69 1.65 -18.51 -0.45
C ARG A 69 1.97 -18.28 -1.92
N SER A 70 2.69 -17.20 -2.24
CA SER A 70 3.09 -16.95 -3.63
C SER A 70 4.10 -18.00 -4.11
N GLN A 71 4.00 -18.35 -5.40
CA GLN A 71 4.99 -19.12 -6.14
C GLN A 71 6.21 -18.28 -6.55
N TYR A 72 6.09 -16.96 -6.56
CA TYR A 72 7.16 -16.03 -6.88
C TYR A 72 7.84 -15.51 -5.61
N LEU A 73 9.06 -15.02 -5.79
CA LEU A 73 9.75 -14.24 -4.77
C LEU A 73 9.45 -12.75 -4.99
N ILE A 74 9.40 -11.97 -3.93
CA ILE A 74 9.04 -10.55 -4.01
C ILE A 74 10.00 -9.75 -4.90
N ASN A 75 11.23 -10.22 -5.13
CA ASN A 75 12.21 -9.56 -5.99
C ASN A 75 12.10 -9.94 -7.48
N MET A 76 11.21 -10.85 -7.86
CA MET A 76 10.97 -11.24 -9.25
C MET A 76 10.05 -10.24 -9.95
N THR A 77 10.30 -9.97 -11.22
CA THR A 77 9.44 -9.15 -12.09
C THR A 77 8.04 -9.74 -12.28
N GLU A 78 7.91 -11.05 -12.06
CA GLU A 78 6.71 -11.86 -12.17
C GLU A 78 5.84 -11.82 -10.91
N SER A 79 6.37 -11.31 -9.79
CA SER A 79 5.56 -11.02 -8.59
C SER A 79 4.49 -9.96 -8.90
N ALA A 80 3.36 -9.98 -8.20
CA ALA A 80 2.33 -8.94 -8.36
C ALA A 80 2.88 -7.51 -8.21
N THR A 81 3.81 -7.28 -7.27
CA THR A 81 4.52 -5.99 -7.13
C THR A 81 5.37 -5.67 -8.36
N GLY A 82 6.15 -6.65 -8.86
CA GLY A 82 6.98 -6.48 -10.04
C GLY A 82 6.17 -6.15 -11.28
N ARG A 83 5.07 -6.88 -11.53
CA ARG A 83 4.16 -6.65 -12.66
C ARG A 83 3.46 -5.30 -12.57
N THR A 84 3.02 -4.91 -11.38
CA THR A 84 2.40 -3.60 -11.15
C THR A 84 3.38 -2.47 -11.42
N LEU A 85 4.59 -2.52 -10.85
CA LEU A 85 5.59 -1.48 -11.04
C LEU A 85 6.25 -1.50 -12.42
N GLN A 86 6.15 -2.57 -13.19
CA GLN A 86 6.60 -2.57 -14.59
C GLN A 86 5.90 -1.49 -15.41
N GLN A 87 4.64 -1.18 -15.11
CA GLN A 87 3.90 -0.09 -15.76
C GLN A 87 4.52 1.29 -15.49
N LEU A 88 5.06 1.52 -14.29
CA LEU A 88 5.78 2.75 -13.93
C LEU A 88 7.06 2.91 -14.76
N TYR A 89 7.89 1.86 -14.81
CA TYR A 89 9.15 1.89 -15.56
C TYR A 89 8.90 2.05 -17.06
N SER A 90 7.90 1.34 -17.62
CA SER A 90 7.50 1.51 -19.01
C SER A 90 6.99 2.92 -19.30
N THR A 91 6.22 3.52 -18.38
CA THR A 91 5.74 4.90 -18.52
C THR A 91 6.90 5.89 -18.62
N TYR A 92 7.90 5.79 -17.74
CA TYR A 92 9.09 6.64 -17.82
C TYR A 92 9.83 6.52 -19.16
N HIS A 93 10.06 5.29 -19.62
CA HIS A 93 10.82 5.05 -20.85
C HIS A 93 10.07 5.46 -22.12
N SER A 94 8.74 5.34 -22.12
CA SER A 94 7.90 5.72 -23.26
C SER A 94 7.80 7.24 -23.46
N LYS A 95 8.09 8.05 -22.43
CA LYS A 95 8.00 9.53 -22.45
C LYS A 95 6.64 10.06 -22.94
N VAL A 96 5.58 9.31 -22.67
CA VAL A 96 4.21 9.73 -23.01
C VAL A 96 3.71 10.78 -22.01
N ASN A 97 2.98 11.78 -22.51
CA ASN A 97 2.48 12.92 -21.72
C ASN A 97 1.03 12.73 -21.24
N ASP A 98 0.45 11.55 -21.46
CA ASP A 98 -0.91 11.17 -21.05
C ASP A 98 -0.92 10.43 -19.69
N ARG A 99 0.23 10.32 -19.03
CA ARG A 99 0.44 9.63 -17.76
C ARG A 99 1.22 10.47 -16.78
N ALA A 100 0.93 10.31 -15.49
CA ALA A 100 1.63 10.96 -14.40
C ALA A 100 2.00 9.94 -13.32
N TYR A 101 3.11 10.18 -12.62
CA TYR A 101 3.56 9.32 -11.53
C TYR A 101 4.24 10.07 -10.39
N PHE A 102 4.15 9.50 -9.20
CA PHE A 102 4.80 9.99 -7.98
C PHE A 102 5.36 8.81 -7.21
N ILE A 103 6.66 8.84 -6.93
CA ILE A 103 7.36 7.85 -6.12
C ILE A 103 7.84 8.54 -4.84
N TYR A 104 7.45 7.99 -3.70
CA TYR A 104 7.73 8.59 -2.41
C TYR A 104 8.17 7.56 -1.37
N ASN A 105 9.11 7.97 -0.51
CA ASN A 105 9.63 7.17 0.59
C ASN A 105 10.47 8.07 1.50
N ASP A 106 10.20 8.10 2.81
CA ASP A 106 11.03 8.84 3.78
C ASP A 106 12.47 8.32 3.87
N ALA A 107 12.71 7.09 3.43
CA ALA A 107 14.03 6.52 3.20
C ALA A 107 14.15 6.10 1.72
N ALA A 108 14.15 7.06 0.80
CA ALA A 108 14.30 6.79 -0.63
C ALA A 108 15.58 5.98 -0.95
N PRO A 109 15.64 5.27 -2.09
CA PRO A 109 16.83 4.54 -2.49
C PRO A 109 18.07 5.43 -2.49
N PHE A 110 19.16 4.95 -1.89
CA PHE A 110 20.44 5.67 -1.79
C PHE A 110 20.38 7.01 -1.02
N MET A 111 19.31 7.24 -0.25
CA MET A 111 19.15 8.44 0.58
C MET A 111 19.00 8.07 2.07
N PRO A 112 19.45 8.95 2.99
CA PRO A 112 19.21 8.77 4.42
C PRO A 112 17.72 8.91 4.76
N TYR A 113 17.34 8.41 5.93
CA TYR A 113 16.01 8.63 6.50
C TYR A 113 15.74 10.12 6.71
N ASP A 114 14.56 10.56 6.31
CA ASP A 114 14.10 11.93 6.45
C ASP A 114 12.96 12.01 7.47
N ILE A 115 13.27 12.62 8.60
CA ILE A 115 12.32 12.80 9.71
C ILE A 115 11.40 14.01 9.53
N GLN A 116 11.68 14.91 8.57
CA GLN A 116 10.88 16.11 8.32
C GLN A 116 9.61 15.81 7.52
N HIS A 117 9.67 14.76 6.71
CA HIS A 117 8.57 14.21 5.94
C HIS A 117 7.88 13.04 6.68
N GLY A 118 6.66 12.71 6.24
CA GLY A 118 5.86 11.65 6.82
C GLY A 118 6.49 10.27 6.68
N HIS A 119 6.14 9.33 7.56
CA HIS A 119 6.64 7.94 7.53
C HIS A 119 6.01 7.09 6.41
N THR A 120 5.69 7.70 5.29
CA THR A 120 4.86 7.13 4.23
C THR A 120 5.70 6.76 3.01
N LYS A 121 5.31 5.70 2.30
CA LYS A 121 6.07 5.17 1.16
C LYS A 121 5.14 4.53 0.14
N GLY A 122 5.42 4.73 -1.14
CA GLY A 122 4.61 4.14 -2.19
C GLY A 122 4.82 4.74 -3.57
N VAL A 123 3.89 4.37 -4.45
CA VAL A 123 3.82 4.77 -5.85
C VAL A 123 2.38 5.12 -6.20
N LEU A 124 2.20 6.28 -6.80
CA LEU A 124 0.98 6.66 -7.49
C LEU A 124 1.31 6.74 -8.98
N LEU A 125 0.57 6.01 -9.83
CA LEU A 125 0.69 6.06 -11.29
C LEU A 125 -0.71 6.06 -11.89
N PHE A 126 -0.99 6.98 -12.82
CA PHE A 126 -2.30 7.11 -13.44
C PHE A 126 -2.25 7.77 -14.81
N ASP A 127 -3.31 7.57 -15.58
CA ASP A 127 -3.71 8.33 -16.76
C ASP A 127 -5.08 9.00 -16.52
N LYS A 128 -5.69 9.58 -17.55
CA LYS A 128 -7.02 10.22 -17.47
C LYS A 128 -8.20 9.24 -17.33
N SER A 129 -7.99 7.93 -17.51
CA SER A 129 -8.98 6.90 -17.24
C SER A 129 -8.87 6.41 -15.78
N GLN A 130 -7.70 5.91 -15.40
CA GLN A 130 -7.48 5.27 -14.12
C GLN A 130 -6.00 5.16 -13.75
N GLY A 131 -5.74 4.60 -12.57
CA GLY A 131 -4.39 4.32 -12.11
C GLY A 131 -4.39 3.42 -10.89
N PHE A 132 -3.21 3.25 -10.31
CA PHE A 132 -3.06 2.58 -9.03
C PHE A 132 -2.37 3.47 -8.00
N TRP A 133 -2.73 3.25 -6.74
CA TRP A 133 -1.95 3.71 -5.60
C TRP A 133 -1.48 2.49 -4.80
N LEU A 134 -0.16 2.29 -4.82
CA LEU A 134 0.54 1.26 -4.06
C LEU A 134 1.18 1.94 -2.85
N SER A 135 0.85 1.50 -1.64
CA SER A 135 1.55 1.90 -0.42
C SER A 135 2.19 0.70 0.26
N HIS A 136 3.30 0.93 0.95
CA HIS A 136 4.12 -0.11 1.53
C HIS A 136 4.96 0.35 2.73
N SER A 137 5.52 -0.62 3.45
CA SER A 137 6.37 -0.39 4.62
C SER A 137 7.88 -0.45 4.33
N VAL A 138 8.28 -0.79 3.09
CA VAL A 138 9.66 -1.10 2.68
C VAL A 138 10.55 0.15 2.51
N PRO A 139 11.61 0.34 3.32
CA PRO A 139 12.60 1.39 3.09
C PRO A 139 13.43 1.14 1.83
N HIS A 140 13.95 2.20 1.21
CA HIS A 140 14.81 2.17 0.02
C HIS A 140 14.17 1.49 -1.20
N PHE A 141 12.85 1.59 -1.32
CA PHE A 141 12.04 1.00 -2.39
C PHE A 141 10.93 1.98 -2.85
N PRO A 142 10.48 1.91 -4.11
CA PRO A 142 11.12 1.22 -5.23
C PRO A 142 12.34 1.97 -5.79
N PRO A 143 13.09 1.42 -6.73
CA PRO A 143 14.05 2.19 -7.53
C PRO A 143 13.39 3.37 -8.27
N PHE A 144 14.18 4.39 -8.61
CA PHE A 144 13.79 5.49 -9.50
C PHE A 144 13.19 4.98 -10.81
N ALA A 145 12.30 5.78 -11.41
CA ALA A 145 11.54 5.42 -12.61
C ALA A 145 12.43 5.16 -13.84
N ASN A 146 13.67 5.67 -13.87
CA ASN A 146 14.66 5.42 -14.90
C ASN A 146 15.44 4.10 -14.74
N LYS A 147 15.14 3.33 -13.69
CA LYS A 147 15.72 2.01 -13.43
C LYS A 147 14.70 0.93 -13.79
N ARG A 148 14.98 -0.30 -13.34
CA ARG A 148 14.09 -1.46 -13.45
C ARG A 148 13.66 -1.91 -12.07
N TYR A 149 12.62 -2.74 -12.03
CA TYR A 149 12.17 -3.37 -10.80
C TYR A 149 13.33 -4.10 -10.11
N SER A 150 13.54 -3.77 -8.84
CA SER A 150 14.44 -4.53 -7.97
C SER A 150 14.03 -4.35 -6.52
N TRP A 151 14.36 -5.35 -5.71
CA TRP A 151 14.07 -5.35 -4.28
C TRP A 151 15.32 -4.97 -3.48
N PRO A 152 15.23 -4.03 -2.52
CA PRO A 152 16.40 -3.64 -1.74
C PRO A 152 16.88 -4.79 -0.85
N SER A 153 18.20 -4.95 -0.71
CA SER A 153 18.80 -5.98 0.15
C SER A 153 18.33 -5.85 1.61
N THR A 154 18.18 -4.60 2.10
CA THR A 154 17.66 -4.28 3.43
C THR A 154 16.21 -4.71 3.63
N GLY A 155 15.42 -4.76 2.56
CA GLY A 155 14.03 -5.21 2.57
C GLY A 155 13.87 -6.72 2.82
N LYS A 156 14.96 -7.50 2.92
CA LYS A 156 14.89 -8.94 3.22
C LYS A 156 14.68 -9.23 4.71
N MET A 157 15.16 -8.36 5.60
CA MET A 157 15.31 -8.66 7.02
C MET A 157 13.96 -8.85 7.74
N PHE A 158 13.08 -7.85 7.64
CA PHE A 158 11.84 -7.78 8.40
C PHE A 158 10.63 -8.21 7.57
N GLY A 159 9.54 -8.55 8.25
CA GLY A 159 8.22 -8.62 7.63
C GLY A 159 7.83 -7.26 7.04
N GLN A 160 7.09 -7.25 5.93
CA GLN A 160 6.63 -6.03 5.28
C GLN A 160 5.22 -6.26 4.72
N ILE A 161 4.42 -5.20 4.70
CA ILE A 161 3.12 -5.18 4.01
C ILE A 161 3.17 -4.22 2.83
N LEU A 162 2.56 -4.63 1.72
CA LEU A 162 2.31 -3.83 0.53
C LEU A 162 0.85 -4.00 0.14
N PHE A 163 0.18 -2.90 -0.22
CA PHE A 163 -1.20 -2.92 -0.66
C PHE A 163 -1.40 -1.99 -1.83
N CYS A 164 -2.12 -2.47 -2.84
CA CYS A 164 -2.40 -1.76 -4.07
C CYS A 164 -3.90 -1.68 -4.27
N PHE A 165 -4.39 -0.50 -4.64
CA PHE A 165 -5.76 -0.29 -5.10
C PHE A 165 -5.75 0.42 -6.46
N THR A 166 -6.57 -0.08 -7.37
CA THR A 166 -6.88 0.55 -8.66
C THR A 166 -7.98 1.57 -8.44
N TYR A 167 -7.81 2.78 -8.99
CA TYR A 167 -8.73 3.89 -8.82
C TYR A 167 -9.05 4.51 -10.18
N LYS A 168 -10.30 4.93 -10.37
CA LYS A 168 -10.65 5.82 -11.49
C LYS A 168 -10.03 7.19 -11.27
N TYR A 169 -9.67 7.88 -12.36
CA TYR A 169 -8.95 9.16 -12.33
C TYR A 169 -9.58 10.21 -11.39
N ARG A 170 -10.92 10.25 -11.30
CA ARG A 170 -11.65 11.14 -10.38
C ARG A 170 -11.21 11.06 -8.90
N GLN A 171 -10.70 9.91 -8.46
CA GLN A 171 -10.25 9.70 -7.07
C GLN A 171 -8.85 10.28 -6.83
N VAL A 172 -8.07 10.52 -7.89
CA VAL A 172 -6.70 11.05 -7.80
C VAL A 172 -6.68 12.45 -7.18
N MET A 173 -7.72 13.26 -7.40
CA MET A 173 -7.87 14.57 -6.73
C MET A 173 -7.90 14.44 -5.20
N GLU A 174 -8.69 13.48 -4.69
CA GLU A 174 -8.78 13.22 -3.26
C GLU A 174 -7.49 12.62 -2.69
N ILE A 175 -6.82 11.75 -3.45
CA ILE A 175 -5.49 11.23 -3.10
C ILE A 175 -4.46 12.37 -3.03
N GLY A 176 -4.50 13.31 -3.99
CA GLY A 176 -3.65 14.49 -4.01
C GLY A 176 -3.82 15.37 -2.77
N ARG A 177 -5.07 15.57 -2.33
CA ARG A 177 -5.36 16.25 -1.06
C ARG A 177 -4.76 15.50 0.14
N GLN A 178 -4.88 14.17 0.18
CA GLN A 178 -4.26 13.38 1.24
C GLN A 178 -2.74 13.53 1.26
N PHE A 179 -2.08 13.66 0.10
CA PHE A 179 -0.62 13.85 0.04
C PHE A 179 -0.17 15.10 0.81
N LEU A 180 -0.94 16.19 0.83
CA LEU A 180 -0.58 17.39 1.61
C LEU A 180 -0.55 17.13 3.12
N TYR A 181 -1.38 16.22 3.62
CA TYR A 181 -1.40 15.80 5.03
C TYR A 181 -0.33 14.75 5.33
N LEU A 182 -0.22 13.75 4.45
CA LEU A 182 0.79 12.69 4.55
C LEU A 182 2.22 13.25 4.47
N ASN A 183 2.40 14.43 3.85
CA ASN A 183 3.68 15.11 3.67
C ASN A 183 4.78 14.15 3.18
N PRO A 184 4.56 13.42 2.08
CA PRO A 184 5.48 12.39 1.61
C PRO A 184 6.78 13.01 1.09
N ARG A 185 7.91 12.32 1.29
CA ARG A 185 9.14 12.64 0.58
C ARG A 185 9.08 12.09 -0.84
N ILE A 186 8.57 12.89 -1.77
CA ILE A 186 8.51 12.53 -3.19
C ILE A 186 9.89 12.75 -3.81
N TYR A 187 10.55 11.68 -4.24
CA TYR A 187 11.93 11.74 -4.76
C TYR A 187 12.02 11.55 -6.28
N ASN A 188 10.94 11.13 -6.92
CA ASN A 188 10.86 11.04 -8.37
C ASN A 188 9.39 11.16 -8.80
N TRP A 189 9.09 12.14 -9.65
CA TRP A 189 7.74 12.36 -10.14
C TRP A 189 7.73 12.91 -11.57
N SER A 190 6.59 12.78 -12.24
CA SER A 190 6.26 13.44 -13.50
C SER A 190 4.78 13.81 -13.49
N LEU A 191 4.49 15.08 -13.74
CA LEU A 191 3.12 15.59 -13.83
C LEU A 191 3.02 16.50 -15.07
N PRO A 192 2.60 15.96 -16.23
CA PRO A 192 2.39 16.76 -17.43
C PRO A 192 1.34 17.88 -17.24
N ASP A 193 1.47 18.97 -18.01
CA ASP A 193 0.64 20.16 -17.88
C ASP A 193 -0.87 19.89 -18.04
N THR A 194 -1.23 18.87 -18.81
CA THR A 194 -2.61 18.40 -19.04
C THR A 194 -3.33 17.96 -17.75
N PHE A 195 -2.59 17.68 -16.67
CA PHE A 195 -3.14 17.30 -15.38
C PHE A 195 -3.25 18.46 -14.38
N LEU A 196 -2.50 19.56 -14.60
CA LEU A 196 -2.39 20.65 -13.63
C LEU A 196 -3.71 21.37 -13.27
N PRO A 197 -4.68 21.55 -14.19
CA PRO A 197 -5.94 22.19 -13.84
C PRO A 197 -6.72 21.49 -12.72
N GLU A 198 -6.54 20.16 -12.59
CA GLU A 198 -7.30 19.34 -11.63
C GLU A 198 -6.43 18.86 -10.46
N LEU A 199 -5.10 18.77 -10.63
CA LEU A 199 -4.18 18.11 -9.70
C LEU A 199 -3.13 19.07 -9.11
N SER A 200 -3.52 20.31 -8.81
CA SER A 200 -2.64 21.31 -8.19
C SER A 200 -2.07 20.84 -6.84
N ASP A 201 -2.85 20.13 -6.02
CA ASP A 201 -2.40 19.58 -4.72
C ASP A 201 -1.23 18.60 -4.88
N LEU A 202 -1.23 17.78 -5.93
CA LEU A 202 -0.10 16.88 -6.23
C LEU A 202 1.13 17.66 -6.69
N GLN A 203 0.95 18.75 -7.45
CA GLN A 203 2.07 19.62 -7.81
C GLN A 203 2.69 20.29 -6.56
N ILE A 204 1.84 20.75 -5.63
CA ILE A 204 2.28 21.34 -4.36
C ILE A 204 3.06 20.30 -3.55
N ALA A 205 2.51 19.09 -3.36
CA ALA A 205 3.17 18.01 -2.64
C ALA A 205 4.52 17.65 -3.28
N ALA A 206 4.59 17.53 -4.60
CA ALA A 206 5.80 17.18 -5.33
C ALA A 206 6.92 18.23 -5.24
N LYS A 207 6.55 19.49 -4.97
CA LYS A 207 7.48 20.59 -4.70
C LYS A 207 7.82 20.73 -3.20
N GLY A 208 7.41 19.78 -2.36
CA GLY A 208 7.66 19.77 -0.91
C GLY A 208 6.66 20.59 -0.08
N GLY A 209 5.56 21.03 -0.69
CA GLY A 209 4.47 21.69 0.00
C GLY A 209 3.62 20.71 0.82
N SER A 210 3.00 21.22 1.88
CA SER A 210 2.11 20.45 2.77
C SER A 210 1.06 21.37 3.40
N VAL A 211 0.16 20.81 4.21
CA VAL A 211 -0.84 21.61 4.92
C VAL A 211 -0.18 22.63 5.86
N SER A 212 -0.64 23.87 5.79
CA SER A 212 -0.12 25.00 6.58
C SER A 212 -1.05 25.45 7.70
N GLN A 213 -2.30 25.00 7.70
CA GLN A 213 -3.34 25.38 8.65
C GLN A 213 -4.07 24.16 9.22
N SER A 214 -4.65 24.33 10.40
CA SER A 214 -5.51 23.32 11.03
C SER A 214 -6.84 23.17 10.26
N PRO A 215 -7.51 22.01 10.35
CA PRO A 215 -7.17 20.83 11.14
C PRO A 215 -5.94 20.08 10.60
N TRP A 216 -5.13 19.50 11.50
CA TRP A 216 -3.93 18.72 11.13
C TRP A 216 -4.23 17.27 10.73
N ILE A 217 -5.51 16.95 10.56
CA ILE A 217 -6.02 15.64 10.21
C ILE A 217 -7.04 15.79 9.09
N ARG A 218 -7.14 14.77 8.25
CA ARG A 218 -8.16 14.67 7.21
C ARG A 218 -8.63 13.24 7.04
N HIS A 219 -9.93 13.06 7.16
CA HIS A 219 -10.62 11.83 6.82
C HIS A 219 -11.45 12.05 5.55
N THR A 220 -11.30 11.14 4.59
CA THR A 220 -12.13 11.08 3.38
C THR A 220 -12.41 9.62 3.04
N VAL A 221 -13.38 9.36 2.17
CA VAL A 221 -13.65 8.02 1.65
C VAL A 221 -13.28 7.98 0.18
N LEU A 222 -12.35 7.09 -0.17
CA LEU A 222 -11.97 6.78 -1.54
C LEU A 222 -12.78 5.58 -2.01
N THR A 223 -13.03 5.50 -3.31
CA THR A 223 -13.74 4.39 -3.95
C THR A 223 -12.83 3.76 -5.00
N SER A 224 -12.50 2.48 -4.86
CA SER A 224 -11.72 1.73 -5.85
C SER A 224 -12.45 1.64 -7.21
N SER A 225 -11.78 1.17 -8.25
CA SER A 225 -12.38 1.06 -9.58
C SER A 225 -13.55 0.06 -9.63
N ALA A 226 -13.56 -0.95 -8.76
CA ALA A 226 -14.67 -1.90 -8.60
C ALA A 226 -15.65 -1.53 -7.47
N GLY A 227 -15.52 -0.35 -6.85
CA GLY A 227 -16.51 0.17 -5.90
C GLY A 227 -16.24 -0.14 -4.43
N LEU A 228 -15.04 -0.65 -4.06
CA LEU A 228 -14.67 -0.84 -2.67
C LEU A 228 -14.46 0.51 -1.98
N GLN A 229 -15.15 0.71 -0.85
CA GLN A 229 -15.02 1.91 -0.02
C GLN A 229 -13.81 1.80 0.91
N LEU A 230 -12.95 2.83 0.88
CA LEU A 230 -11.70 2.93 1.60
C LEU A 230 -11.66 4.23 2.39
N HIS A 231 -11.79 4.14 3.70
CA HIS A 231 -11.67 5.27 4.62
C HIS A 231 -10.19 5.65 4.73
N SER A 232 -9.83 6.79 4.16
CA SER A 232 -8.47 7.31 4.16
C SER A 232 -8.30 8.31 5.30
N PHE A 233 -7.52 7.92 6.30
CA PHE A 233 -7.11 8.76 7.43
C PHE A 233 -5.71 9.28 7.15
N ALA A 234 -5.53 10.59 7.08
CA ALA A 234 -4.23 11.22 6.93
C ALA A 234 -4.00 12.22 8.07
N LYS A 235 -2.88 12.06 8.80
CA LYS A 235 -2.45 13.04 9.79
C LYS A 235 -1.19 13.75 9.31
N PHE A 236 -1.12 15.03 9.61
CA PHE A 236 0.09 15.83 9.52
C PHE A 236 0.86 15.80 10.84
N LYS A 237 2.17 16.01 10.82
CA LYS A 237 3.08 15.94 11.99
C LYS A 237 2.65 16.81 13.19
N ARG A 238 1.86 17.86 12.96
CA ARG A 238 1.31 18.73 14.01
C ARG A 238 0.08 18.18 14.72
N PHE A 239 -0.45 17.01 14.33
CA PHE A 239 -1.49 16.32 15.10
C PHE A 239 -1.00 15.95 16.51
N GLY A 240 0.26 15.53 16.64
CA GLY A 240 0.93 15.41 17.94
C GLY A 240 0.53 14.20 18.78
N ASP A 241 -0.24 13.24 18.26
CA ASP A 241 -0.70 12.07 19.03
C ASP A 241 -0.66 10.75 18.23
N ASP A 242 -0.90 9.62 18.91
CA ASP A 242 -1.03 8.27 18.35
C ASP A 242 -2.24 8.20 17.40
N ILE A 243 -1.99 8.01 16.10
CA ILE A 243 -3.05 7.97 15.08
C ILE A 243 -4.07 6.87 15.37
N TYR A 244 -3.62 5.76 15.96
CA TYR A 244 -4.47 4.61 16.21
C TYR A 244 -5.42 4.87 17.39
N ALA A 245 -4.86 5.23 18.55
CA ALA A 245 -5.63 5.39 19.78
C ALA A 245 -6.40 6.72 19.85
N ALA A 246 -5.74 7.84 19.52
CA ALA A 246 -6.31 9.17 19.67
C ALA A 246 -7.32 9.52 18.58
N TRP A 247 -7.30 8.81 17.44
CA TRP A 247 -8.18 9.13 16.31
C TRP A 247 -8.90 7.92 15.72
N VAL A 248 -8.20 7.01 15.04
CA VAL A 248 -8.85 5.99 14.20
C VAL A 248 -9.76 5.05 14.98
N ALA A 249 -9.36 4.58 16.17
CA ALA A 249 -10.22 3.76 17.02
C ALA A 249 -11.49 4.49 17.45
N GLN A 250 -11.38 5.78 17.78
CA GLN A 250 -12.49 6.60 18.23
C GLN A 250 -13.46 6.91 17.10
N ASP A 251 -12.92 7.26 15.93
CA ASP A 251 -13.69 7.59 14.73
C ASP A 251 -14.47 6.38 14.19
N LEU A 252 -13.79 5.23 14.09
CA LEU A 252 -14.40 3.97 13.68
C LEU A 252 -15.25 3.32 14.78
N LYS A 253 -15.22 3.87 16.00
CA LYS A 253 -15.97 3.41 17.18
C LYS A 253 -15.74 1.93 17.51
N THR A 254 -14.51 1.45 17.35
CA THR A 254 -14.12 0.04 17.54
C THR A 254 -12.82 -0.06 18.32
N ASP A 255 -12.70 -1.10 19.14
CA ASP A 255 -11.41 -1.47 19.72
C ASP A 255 -10.52 -2.07 18.62
N LEU A 256 -9.23 -1.78 18.63
CA LEU A 256 -8.29 -2.21 17.59
C LEU A 256 -7.15 -3.07 18.14
N LEU A 257 -6.77 -4.09 17.37
CA LEU A 257 -5.52 -4.82 17.49
C LEU A 257 -4.55 -4.25 16.46
N ALA A 258 -3.47 -3.59 16.89
CA ALA A 258 -2.52 -2.89 16.02
C ALA A 258 -1.18 -3.64 15.95
N GLN A 259 -0.85 -4.17 14.78
CA GLN A 259 0.47 -4.65 14.43
C GLN A 259 1.32 -3.49 13.95
N THR A 260 2.41 -3.22 14.66
CA THR A 260 3.46 -2.27 14.26
C THR A 260 4.82 -2.78 14.73
N TRP A 261 5.91 -2.19 14.23
CA TRP A 261 7.25 -2.62 14.61
C TRP A 261 7.52 -2.33 16.09
N ASN A 262 7.73 -3.39 16.88
CA ASN A 262 8.00 -3.32 18.32
C ASN A 262 9.51 -3.35 18.68
N GLY A 263 10.39 -3.02 17.72
CA GLY A 263 11.84 -3.10 17.91
C GLY A 263 12.47 -1.89 18.61
N THR A 264 11.68 -0.95 19.14
CA THR A 264 12.21 0.33 19.68
C THR A 264 11.93 0.49 21.17
N LYS A 265 12.87 1.11 21.90
CA LYS A 265 12.72 1.41 23.34
C LYS A 265 11.61 2.44 23.64
N SER A 266 11.09 3.13 22.63
CA SER A 266 10.07 4.18 22.74
C SER A 266 8.69 3.75 22.23
N GLN A 267 8.42 2.45 22.22
CA GLN A 267 7.12 1.91 21.87
C GLN A 267 6.05 2.39 22.85
N LEU A 268 4.90 2.81 22.33
CA LEU A 268 3.72 3.12 23.14
C LEU A 268 3.06 1.82 23.62
N PRO A 269 2.63 1.73 24.90
CA PRO A 269 1.91 0.57 25.39
C PRO A 269 0.52 0.45 24.74
N SER A 270 -0.14 -0.69 24.96
CA SER A 270 -1.58 -0.80 24.70
C SER A 270 -2.32 0.29 25.47
N ASN A 271 -3.29 0.94 24.84
CA ASN A 271 -4.00 2.09 25.38
C ASN A 271 -5.46 1.72 25.65
N CYS A 272 -5.85 1.81 26.92
CA CYS A 272 -7.24 1.65 27.39
C CYS A 272 -7.73 2.86 28.18
N SER A 273 -7.13 4.04 27.98
CA SER A 273 -7.51 5.28 28.68
C SER A 273 -8.59 6.06 27.94
N LEU A 274 -8.90 5.70 26.69
CA LEU A 274 -9.93 6.32 25.85
C LEU A 274 -11.13 5.35 25.67
N PRO A 275 -12.31 5.84 25.24
CA PRO A 275 -13.51 5.00 25.10
C PRO A 275 -13.34 3.78 24.19
N LYS A 276 -12.49 3.89 23.16
CA LYS A 276 -12.09 2.76 22.31
C LYS A 276 -10.62 2.43 22.52
N HIS A 277 -10.34 1.16 22.76
CA HIS A 277 -9.03 0.69 23.16
C HIS A 277 -8.18 0.28 21.95
N VAL A 278 -6.85 0.40 22.09
CA VAL A 278 -5.90 -0.08 21.08
C VAL A 278 -4.84 -0.96 21.71
N TYR A 279 -4.84 -2.24 21.34
CA TYR A 279 -3.92 -3.25 21.83
C TYR A 279 -2.78 -3.50 20.84
N ASN A 280 -1.55 -3.60 21.34
CA ASN A 280 -0.41 -3.97 20.51
C ASN A 280 -0.42 -5.46 20.18
N VAL A 281 -0.43 -5.81 18.90
CA VAL A 281 -0.08 -7.18 18.48
C VAL A 281 1.39 -7.41 18.79
N ALA A 282 1.69 -8.57 19.38
CA ALA A 282 3.05 -8.96 19.74
C ALA A 282 3.55 -10.17 18.95
N ARG A 283 2.64 -10.98 18.40
CA ARG A 283 2.98 -12.11 17.52
C ARG A 283 1.98 -12.27 16.39
N VAL A 284 2.52 -12.40 15.19
CA VAL A 284 1.77 -12.70 13.96
C VAL A 284 1.98 -14.17 13.60
N LYS A 285 0.92 -14.83 13.13
CA LYS A 285 0.95 -16.19 12.58
C LYS A 285 0.18 -16.22 11.25
N LEU A 286 0.90 -16.34 10.15
CA LEU A 286 0.36 -16.51 8.82
C LEU A 286 0.19 -18.00 8.48
N PRO A 287 -0.61 -18.38 7.46
CA PRO A 287 -0.75 -19.78 7.06
C PRO A 287 0.59 -20.49 6.80
N GLY A 288 0.61 -21.81 7.05
CA GLY A 288 1.84 -22.60 7.10
C GLY A 288 2.61 -22.39 8.42
N PRO A 289 3.92 -22.65 8.45
CA PRO A 289 4.70 -22.56 9.70
C PRO A 289 5.12 -21.11 10.05
N ALA A 290 4.61 -20.09 9.35
CA ALA A 290 5.06 -18.70 9.42
C ALA A 290 4.54 -17.96 10.67
N SER A 291 5.25 -18.08 11.80
CA SER A 291 4.99 -17.31 13.02
C SER A 291 6.19 -16.45 13.41
N PHE A 292 5.99 -15.19 13.79
CA PHE A 292 7.09 -14.28 14.18
C PHE A 292 6.60 -13.17 15.11
N TYR A 293 7.52 -12.64 15.91
CA TYR A 293 7.25 -11.52 16.80
C TYR A 293 7.25 -10.19 16.04
N SER A 294 6.55 -9.20 16.60
CA SER A 294 6.37 -7.88 15.99
C SER A 294 7.64 -7.04 15.92
N ASP A 295 8.73 -7.40 16.61
CA ASP A 295 10.07 -6.80 16.48
C ASP A 295 10.80 -7.27 15.20
N TYR A 296 10.42 -8.42 14.63
CA TYR A 296 10.86 -8.91 13.33
C TYR A 296 9.98 -8.44 12.17
N ASP A 297 9.05 -7.52 12.40
CA ASP A 297 8.06 -7.13 11.41
C ASP A 297 7.84 -5.62 11.33
N HIS A 298 8.05 -5.07 10.13
CA HIS A 298 7.80 -3.66 9.82
C HIS A 298 6.42 -3.43 9.22
N SER A 299 5.60 -4.47 9.02
CA SER A 299 4.21 -4.33 8.62
C SER A 299 3.45 -3.47 9.64
N LYS A 300 2.50 -2.69 9.13
CA LYS A 300 1.71 -1.73 9.90
C LYS A 300 0.27 -1.85 9.48
N TRP A 301 -0.53 -2.47 10.33
CA TRP A 301 -1.94 -2.69 10.09
C TRP A 301 -2.66 -2.84 11.42
N CYS A 302 -3.97 -2.61 11.42
CA CYS A 302 -4.80 -2.92 12.57
C CYS A 302 -6.13 -3.52 12.13
N VAL A 303 -6.76 -4.25 13.06
CA VAL A 303 -8.05 -4.90 12.85
C VAL A 303 -8.93 -4.66 14.07
N SER A 304 -10.24 -4.56 13.85
CA SER A 304 -11.21 -4.55 14.94
C SER A 304 -11.10 -5.80 15.80
N LEU A 305 -11.17 -5.61 17.12
CA LEU A 305 -11.11 -6.70 18.09
C LEU A 305 -12.32 -7.63 17.95
N ARG A 306 -13.54 -7.05 17.83
CA ARG A 306 -14.78 -7.81 17.74
C ARG A 306 -15.06 -8.18 16.28
N TYR A 307 -15.29 -9.47 16.05
CA TYR A 307 -15.46 -10.02 14.70
C TYR A 307 -16.61 -9.44 13.88
N HIS A 308 -17.65 -8.89 14.51
CA HIS A 308 -18.79 -8.31 13.78
C HIS A 308 -18.53 -6.88 13.28
N GLU A 309 -17.51 -6.18 13.81
CA GLU A 309 -17.16 -4.81 13.39
C GLU A 309 -16.41 -4.81 12.04
N GLN A 310 -15.62 -5.86 11.77
CA GLN A 310 -14.93 -6.13 10.49
C GLN A 310 -14.01 -5.03 9.95
N TRP A 311 -13.64 -4.03 10.76
CA TRP A 311 -12.67 -3.03 10.34
C TRP A 311 -11.28 -3.62 10.21
N VAL A 312 -10.61 -3.31 9.10
CA VAL A 312 -9.19 -3.54 8.86
C VAL A 312 -8.58 -2.28 8.28
N CYS A 313 -7.40 -1.90 8.77
CA CYS A 313 -6.63 -0.77 8.28
C CYS A 313 -5.19 -1.16 8.00
N ILE A 314 -4.59 -0.56 6.98
CA ILE A 314 -3.16 -0.71 6.66
C ILE A 314 -2.57 0.69 6.52
N GLY A 315 -1.37 0.92 7.02
CA GLY A 315 -0.83 2.28 7.02
C GLY A 315 0.66 2.44 7.24
N ASP A 316 1.01 3.68 7.58
CA ASP A 316 2.37 4.19 7.48
C ASP A 316 3.12 4.18 8.81
N LEU A 317 2.41 4.33 9.92
CA LEU A 317 3.00 4.73 11.20
C LEU A 317 3.16 3.55 12.18
N ASN A 318 4.30 3.46 12.86
CA ASN A 318 4.43 2.59 14.04
C ASN A 318 3.75 3.25 15.25
N ARG A 319 3.47 2.46 16.30
CA ARG A 319 3.00 2.99 17.60
C ARG A 319 4.17 3.31 18.53
N SER A 320 4.93 4.36 18.22
CA SER A 320 6.02 4.85 19.09
C SER A 320 5.96 6.36 19.29
N VAL A 321 6.57 6.86 20.38
CA VAL A 321 6.53 8.28 20.77
C VAL A 321 6.96 9.21 19.62
N GLY A 322 8.02 8.82 18.89
CA GLY A 322 8.51 9.62 17.75
C GLY A 322 7.49 9.72 16.60
N GLN A 323 6.61 8.73 16.42
CA GLN A 323 5.62 8.73 15.34
C GLN A 323 4.39 9.59 15.66
N MET A 324 4.22 10.05 16.90
CA MET A 324 3.19 11.05 17.25
C MET A 324 3.43 12.36 16.48
N TRP A 325 4.71 12.69 16.26
CA TRP A 325 5.19 13.91 15.61
C TRP A 325 5.61 13.70 14.15
N ARG A 326 5.07 12.66 13.50
CA ARG A 326 5.30 12.41 12.07
C ARG A 326 3.98 12.35 11.31
N SER A 327 4.01 12.86 10.08
CA SER A 327 2.89 12.68 9.15
C SER A 327 2.79 11.23 8.70
N GLY A 328 1.59 10.80 8.32
CA GLY A 328 1.31 9.45 7.82
C GLY A 328 -0.18 9.13 7.91
N GLY A 329 -0.58 7.99 7.38
CA GLY A 329 -1.99 7.64 7.31
C GLY A 329 -2.29 6.15 7.43
N LEU A 330 -3.59 5.87 7.36
CA LEU A 330 -4.20 4.54 7.35
C LEU A 330 -5.29 4.52 6.26
N LEU A 331 -5.32 3.45 5.45
CA LEU A 331 -6.48 3.10 4.62
C LEU A 331 -7.25 1.99 5.31
N CYS A 332 -8.53 2.24 5.60
CA CYS A 332 -9.40 1.32 6.31
C CYS A 332 -10.58 0.87 5.45
N THR A 333 -11.02 -0.37 5.62
CA THR A 333 -12.22 -0.91 4.97
C THR A 333 -12.87 -1.96 5.86
N GLN A 334 -14.10 -2.34 5.51
CA GLN A 334 -14.81 -3.49 6.09
C GLN A 334 -14.88 -4.66 5.10
N HIS A 335 -13.96 -4.74 4.14
CA HIS A 335 -13.88 -5.88 3.22
C HIS A 335 -13.64 -7.17 4.00
N ARG A 336 -14.65 -8.06 4.00
CA ARG A 336 -14.67 -9.30 4.77
C ARG A 336 -13.38 -10.12 4.65
N ASN A 337 -12.94 -10.41 3.43
CA ASN A 337 -11.77 -11.28 3.21
C ASN A 337 -10.48 -10.64 3.78
N ILE A 338 -10.21 -9.38 3.44
CA ILE A 338 -9.05 -8.64 3.98
C ILE A 338 -9.07 -8.63 5.52
N TYR A 339 -10.22 -8.35 6.12
CA TYR A 339 -10.39 -8.35 7.56
C TYR A 339 -10.12 -9.74 8.16
N GLN A 340 -10.79 -10.78 7.67
CA GLN A 340 -10.68 -12.14 8.21
C GLN A 340 -9.24 -12.64 8.15
N THR A 341 -8.60 -12.48 6.99
CA THR A 341 -7.22 -12.88 6.75
C THR A 341 -6.24 -12.22 7.72
N LEU A 342 -6.30 -10.89 7.92
CA LEU A 342 -5.43 -10.20 8.88
C LEU A 342 -5.82 -10.46 10.34
N ARG A 343 -7.12 -10.58 10.63
CA ARG A 343 -7.62 -10.85 11.98
C ARG A 343 -7.21 -12.23 12.50
N TRP A 344 -7.20 -13.24 11.63
CA TRP A 344 -6.69 -14.58 11.94
C TRP A 344 -5.17 -14.62 12.02
N SER A 345 -4.49 -13.63 11.45
CA SER A 345 -3.03 -13.51 11.55
C SER A 345 -2.57 -13.04 12.94
N VAL A 346 -3.45 -12.50 13.78
CA VAL A 346 -3.12 -12.13 15.17
C VAL A 346 -3.04 -13.39 16.05
N SER A 347 -1.83 -13.79 16.44
CA SER A 347 -1.63 -14.94 17.34
C SER A 347 -1.56 -14.54 18.80
N TRP A 348 -1.02 -13.36 19.11
CA TRP A 348 -0.92 -12.85 20.47
C TRP A 348 -0.86 -11.32 20.45
N TYR A 349 -1.53 -10.69 21.41
CA TYR A 349 -1.50 -9.25 21.63
C TYR A 349 -1.35 -8.95 23.13
N ILE A 350 -0.82 -7.77 23.44
CA ILE A 350 -0.56 -7.30 24.80
C ILE A 350 -1.82 -6.59 25.30
N ASN A 351 -2.40 -7.08 26.40
CA ASN A 351 -3.51 -6.39 27.04
C ASN A 351 -3.01 -5.12 27.78
N CYS A 352 -3.91 -4.19 28.08
CA CYS A 352 -3.57 -3.08 28.97
C CYS A 352 -3.24 -3.64 30.35
N THR A 353 -2.14 -3.19 30.94
CA THR A 353 -1.88 -3.44 32.36
C THR A 353 -2.96 -2.74 33.16
N ILE A 354 -3.77 -3.51 33.89
CA ILE A 354 -4.61 -2.94 34.95
C ILE A 354 -3.62 -2.41 35.98
N SER A 355 -3.50 -1.09 36.09
CA SER A 355 -2.92 -0.51 37.30
C SER A 355 -3.83 -0.91 38.44
N GLN A 356 -3.37 -1.83 39.29
CA GLN A 356 -4.01 -2.10 40.58
C GLN A 356 -3.90 -0.86 41.47
#